data_AF-A0AA43DCA3-F1
#
_entry.id   AF-A0AA43DCA3-F1
#
_cell.length_a   1.000
_cell.length_b   1.000
_cell.length_c   1.000
_cell.angle_alpha   90.00
_cell.angle_beta   90.00
_cell.angle_gamma   90.00
#
_symmetry.space_group_name_H-M   'P 1'
#
loop_
_entity.id
_entity.type
_entity.pdbx_description
1 polymer ?
#
loop_
_entity_poly.entity_id
_entity_poly.type
_entity_poly.pdbx_seq_one_letter_code
_entity_poly.pdbx_strand_id
1 'polypeptide(L)'
;MNGRGYDLALCLIMTTTLGACAELKSSHTLGPPTQATPDQTAERERESQPPKAVQARSAESPHQACLVTFDDEAALGQIYGQARSTLALKTSRGSNGQLQICDSTKHSNCWTYRQHCSRSDINLDTIGSAHYHLSMETGIECYTLPDPGDGLGRGFGRLVEWKCTDVDWVKTPRVLTSHDQSQWVKVWASTTDTRLPMYFDLDSIQVLPDTSIQLWFRKRDGTWWFWPELQAGTTWTFREHVRDVSEVRIRGAKAGRTSSYVIGSVTIRD
;
A
#
# COMPACT_ATOMS: atom_id res chain seq x y z
N MET A 1 -14.42 -36.92 -77.42
CA MET A 1 -14.78 -35.94 -78.48
C MET A 1 -15.06 -34.61 -77.83
N ASN A 2 -14.30 -33.58 -78.25
CA ASN A 2 -14.53 -32.13 -78.20
C ASN A 2 -14.71 -31.48 -76.80
N GLY A 3 -13.94 -30.50 -76.35
CA GLY A 3 -12.88 -29.70 -76.99
C GLY A 3 -12.94 -28.24 -76.51
N ARG A 4 -11.79 -27.73 -76.01
CA ARG A 4 -11.25 -26.34 -76.06
C ARG A 4 -12.14 -25.19 -75.59
N GLY A 5 -11.72 -24.38 -74.61
CA GLY A 5 -10.64 -23.35 -74.66
C GLY A 5 -11.30 -22.04 -74.19
N TYR A 6 -10.71 -21.05 -73.51
CA TYR A 6 -9.36 -20.51 -73.35
C TYR A 6 -9.29 -19.89 -71.94
N ASP A 7 -8.25 -20.16 -71.15
CA ASP A 7 -7.10 -19.27 -70.92
C ASP A 7 -7.42 -17.80 -70.62
N LEU A 8 -7.25 -17.42 -69.34
CA LEU A 8 -6.66 -16.15 -68.95
C LEU A 8 -5.93 -16.35 -67.61
N ALA A 9 -4.61 -16.39 -67.72
CA ALA A 9 -3.67 -16.42 -66.62
C ALA A 9 -3.51 -15.04 -65.97
N LEU A 10 -3.32 -15.00 -64.64
CA LEU A 10 -2.37 -14.14 -63.91
C LEU A 10 -2.40 -14.58 -62.43
N CYS A 11 -1.32 -15.16 -61.90
CA CYS A 11 -0.33 -14.51 -61.00
C CYS A 11 -0.95 -14.08 -59.64
N LEU A 12 -0.42 -14.35 -58.44
CA LEU A 12 0.93 -14.67 -57.96
C LEU A 12 0.80 -14.94 -56.42
N ILE A 13 1.56 -15.90 -55.87
CA ILE A 13 2.32 -15.87 -54.57
C ILE A 13 1.53 -15.67 -53.24
N MET A 14 1.41 -16.69 -52.37
CA MET A 14 2.34 -17.15 -51.30
C MET A 14 2.34 -16.31 -50.00
N THR A 15 2.02 -17.01 -48.89
CA THR A 15 2.57 -16.89 -47.52
C THR A 15 2.61 -15.54 -46.81
N THR A 16 1.94 -15.44 -45.64
CA THR A 16 2.58 -15.31 -44.31
C THR A 16 1.51 -15.09 -43.24
N THR A 17 1.18 -16.12 -42.47
CA THR A 17 0.53 -15.96 -41.16
C THR A 17 1.59 -15.58 -40.14
N LEU A 18 1.90 -14.28 -40.07
CA LEU A 18 2.54 -13.65 -38.91
C LEU A 18 1.45 -12.89 -38.18
N GLY A 19 1.13 -13.30 -36.95
CA GLY A 19 0.15 -12.60 -36.13
C GLY A 19 -0.01 -13.23 -34.77
N ALA A 20 0.41 -12.49 -33.75
CA ALA A 20 0.25 -12.77 -32.32
C ALA A 20 1.28 -13.74 -31.69
N CYS A 21 2.56 -13.38 -31.77
CA CYS A 21 3.34 -13.41 -30.54
C CYS A 21 2.68 -12.40 -29.60
N ALA A 22 2.01 -12.89 -28.56
CA ALA A 22 1.72 -12.08 -27.40
C ALA A 22 3.03 -11.41 -26.97
N GLU A 23 3.08 -10.08 -27.02
CA GLU A 23 4.10 -9.32 -26.31
C GLU A 23 4.03 -9.78 -24.85
N LEU A 24 5.01 -10.59 -24.45
CA LEU A 24 5.38 -10.69 -23.06
C LEU A 24 5.55 -9.24 -22.58
N LYS A 25 4.61 -8.78 -21.74
CA LYS A 25 4.74 -7.52 -21.01
C LYS A 25 6.18 -7.44 -20.51
N SER A 26 6.91 -6.46 -21.03
CA SER A 26 8.24 -6.09 -20.58
C SER A 26 8.26 -6.18 -19.06
N SER A 27 9.00 -7.15 -18.51
CA SER A 27 9.35 -7.15 -17.10
C SER A 27 10.02 -5.81 -16.84
N HIS A 28 9.30 -4.87 -16.23
CA HIS A 28 9.87 -3.60 -15.80
C HIS A 28 10.99 -3.94 -14.83
N THR A 29 12.21 -4.04 -15.36
CA THR A 29 13.37 -4.42 -14.57
C THR A 29 13.65 -3.22 -13.69
N LEU A 30 13.51 -3.41 -12.37
CA LEU A 30 13.72 -2.34 -11.41
C LEU A 30 15.19 -1.89 -11.53
N GLY A 31 15.40 -0.65 -11.97
CA GLY A 31 16.74 -0.06 -12.00
C GLY A 31 17.28 0.14 -10.57
N PRO A 32 18.59 0.38 -10.41
CA PRO A 32 19.16 0.67 -9.10
C PRO A 32 18.54 1.94 -8.50
N PRO A 33 18.37 2.01 -7.17
CA PRO A 33 17.90 3.22 -6.50
C PRO A 33 18.98 4.31 -6.49
N THR A 34 18.56 5.56 -6.37
CA THR A 34 19.43 6.72 -6.22
C THR A 34 19.68 7.00 -4.74
N GLN A 35 20.93 7.21 -4.35
CA GLN A 35 21.24 7.70 -3.00
C GLN A 35 20.84 9.19 -2.88
N ALA A 36 20.16 9.54 -1.80
CA ALA A 36 19.74 10.90 -1.53
C ALA A 36 20.94 11.81 -1.24
N THR A 37 20.85 13.07 -1.69
CA THR A 37 21.80 14.11 -1.30
C THR A 37 21.62 14.48 0.19
N PRO A 38 22.59 15.20 0.80
CA PRO A 38 22.43 15.71 2.16
C PRO A 38 21.19 16.58 2.36
N ASP A 39 20.87 17.45 1.41
CA ASP A 39 19.69 18.33 1.49
C ASP A 39 18.38 17.52 1.44
N GLN A 40 18.31 16.55 0.52
CA GLN A 40 17.18 15.63 0.43
C GLN A 40 17.01 14.83 1.74
N THR A 41 18.11 14.35 2.31
CA THR A 41 18.12 13.64 3.59
C THR A 41 17.57 14.53 4.72
N ALA A 42 18.07 15.76 4.84
CA ALA A 42 17.60 16.72 5.84
C ALA A 42 16.11 17.03 5.70
N GLU A 43 15.59 17.09 4.47
CA GLU A 43 14.16 17.23 4.20
C GLU A 43 13.35 16.04 4.72
N ARG A 44 13.79 14.79 4.43
CA ARG A 44 13.11 13.58 4.92
C ARG A 44 13.07 13.54 6.45
N GLU A 45 14.18 13.86 7.11
CA GLU A 45 14.26 13.83 8.58
C GLU A 45 13.44 14.94 9.26
N ARG A 46 13.22 16.08 8.58
CA ARG A 46 12.36 17.17 9.05
C ARG A 46 10.88 16.80 9.05
N GLU A 47 10.41 16.08 8.03
CA GLU A 47 9.01 15.69 7.92
C GLU A 47 8.60 14.62 8.93
N SER A 48 9.50 13.69 9.21
CA SER A 48 9.29 12.65 10.21
C SER A 48 10.65 12.24 10.75
N GLN A 49 10.85 12.49 12.04
CA GLN A 49 12.09 12.10 12.69
C GLN A 49 12.22 10.58 12.66
N PRO A 50 13.39 10.06 12.25
CA PRO A 50 13.62 8.64 12.29
C PRO A 50 13.61 8.13 13.74
N PRO A 51 13.35 6.83 13.94
CA PRO A 51 13.43 6.23 15.27
C PRO A 51 14.84 6.38 15.85
N LYS A 52 14.92 6.71 17.16
CA LYS A 52 16.20 6.86 17.89
C LYS A 52 16.97 5.54 18.01
N ALA A 53 16.25 4.44 18.09
CA ALA A 53 16.80 3.10 18.14
C ALA A 53 15.93 2.17 17.28
N VAL A 54 16.60 1.27 16.56
CA VAL A 54 15.96 0.25 15.70
C VAL A 54 16.58 -1.09 16.07
N GLN A 55 15.74 -2.05 16.39
CA GLN A 55 16.19 -3.38 16.79
C GLN A 55 16.74 -4.15 15.60
N ALA A 56 17.88 -4.82 15.82
CA ALA A 56 18.43 -5.76 14.86
C ALA A 56 17.52 -6.99 14.72
N ARG A 57 17.49 -7.56 13.50
CA ARG A 57 16.81 -8.83 13.25
C ARG A 57 17.54 -9.98 13.97
N SER A 58 16.78 -10.96 14.43
CA SER A 58 17.37 -12.20 14.98
C SER A 58 17.95 -13.03 13.84
N ALA A 59 19.24 -13.36 13.92
CA ALA A 59 19.96 -14.09 12.86
C ALA A 59 19.57 -15.58 12.75
N GLU A 60 18.83 -16.12 13.72
CA GLU A 60 18.61 -17.56 13.90
C GLU A 60 17.27 -18.06 13.33
N SER A 61 16.57 -17.27 12.50
CA SER A 61 15.23 -17.65 12.05
C SER A 61 15.04 -17.44 10.56
N PRO A 62 14.28 -18.33 9.89
CA PRO A 62 13.95 -18.15 8.49
C PRO A 62 13.12 -16.87 8.31
N HIS A 63 13.57 -16.01 7.41
CA HIS A 63 12.84 -14.82 6.96
C HIS A 63 11.48 -15.23 6.42
N GLN A 64 10.40 -14.92 7.15
CA GLN A 64 9.05 -15.25 6.71
C GLN A 64 8.49 -14.05 5.94
N ALA A 65 7.97 -14.32 4.74
CA ALA A 65 7.23 -13.29 4.01
C ALA A 65 5.89 -13.05 4.71
N CYS A 66 5.61 -11.79 5.03
CA CYS A 66 4.32 -11.31 5.47
C CYS A 66 3.69 -10.48 4.36
N LEU A 67 2.58 -10.99 3.81
CA LEU A 67 1.74 -10.24 2.89
C LEU A 67 0.83 -9.33 3.71
N VAL A 68 1.07 -8.03 3.62
CA VAL A 68 0.23 -7.00 4.21
C VAL A 68 -0.77 -6.55 3.17
N THR A 69 -2.04 -6.82 3.46
CA THR A 69 -3.18 -6.38 2.67
C THR A 69 -3.93 -5.32 3.46
N PHE A 70 -5.04 -4.81 2.94
CA PHE A 70 -5.88 -3.83 3.65
C PHE A 70 -7.27 -4.39 3.98
N ASP A 71 -7.42 -5.71 3.86
CA ASP A 71 -8.61 -6.50 4.17
C ASP A 71 -8.41 -7.46 5.37
N ASP A 72 -7.26 -7.41 6.06
CA ASP A 72 -7.03 -8.18 7.27
C ASP A 72 -8.02 -7.78 8.38
N GLU A 73 -8.92 -8.71 8.73
CA GLU A 73 -10.01 -8.49 9.67
C GLU A 73 -9.50 -8.09 11.06
N ALA A 74 -8.39 -8.69 11.51
CA ALA A 74 -7.80 -8.36 12.79
C ALA A 74 -7.28 -6.92 12.79
N ALA A 75 -6.51 -6.51 11.79
CA ALA A 75 -5.99 -5.16 11.64
C ALA A 75 -7.11 -4.11 11.53
N LEU A 76 -8.13 -4.35 10.70
CA LEU A 76 -9.30 -3.47 10.56
C LEU A 76 -10.08 -3.35 11.87
N GLY A 77 -10.21 -4.46 12.61
CA GLY A 77 -10.81 -4.49 13.94
C GLY A 77 -10.01 -3.72 15.00
N GLN A 78 -8.75 -3.36 14.74
CA GLN A 78 -7.90 -2.55 15.63
C GLN A 78 -7.89 -1.05 15.29
N ILE A 79 -8.73 -0.59 14.34
CA ILE A 79 -8.84 0.82 13.96
C ILE A 79 -10.08 1.42 14.62
N TYR A 80 -9.96 2.63 15.16
CA TYR A 80 -11.10 3.36 15.72
C TYR A 80 -12.21 3.50 14.67
N GLY A 81 -13.44 3.11 15.03
CA GLY A 81 -14.58 3.09 14.10
C GLY A 81 -14.44 2.10 12.94
N GLN A 82 -13.44 1.22 12.95
CA GLN A 82 -13.14 0.23 11.91
C GLN A 82 -12.96 0.87 10.52
N ALA A 83 -12.54 2.14 10.48
CA ALA A 83 -12.51 2.94 9.27
C ALA A 83 -13.82 2.86 8.45
N ARG A 84 -14.99 2.80 9.10
CA ARG A 84 -16.31 2.69 8.45
C ARG A 84 -16.63 3.86 7.51
N SER A 85 -16.00 5.02 7.75
CA SER A 85 -16.05 6.21 6.90
C SER A 85 -14.94 6.24 5.84
N THR A 86 -14.26 5.11 5.60
CA THR A 86 -12.99 4.96 4.87
C THR A 86 -11.78 5.62 5.52
N LEU A 87 -11.94 6.45 6.55
CA LEU A 87 -10.80 7.14 7.16
C LEU A 87 -10.04 6.20 8.11
N ALA A 88 -8.78 5.91 7.79
CA ALA A 88 -7.87 5.29 8.75
C ALA A 88 -7.29 6.38 9.65
N LEU A 89 -7.93 6.58 10.80
CA LEU A 89 -7.51 7.53 11.80
C LEU A 89 -6.42 6.91 12.67
N LYS A 90 -5.46 7.74 13.08
CA LYS A 90 -4.48 7.33 14.08
C LYS A 90 -5.21 6.92 15.36
N THR A 91 -5.03 5.68 15.75
CA THR A 91 -5.78 4.97 16.78
C THR A 91 -4.87 4.62 17.95
N SER A 92 -5.45 4.55 19.13
CA SER A 92 -4.84 4.02 20.36
C SER A 92 -5.88 3.22 21.15
N ARG A 93 -5.44 2.53 22.20
CA ARG A 93 -6.32 1.94 23.21
C ARG A 93 -6.33 2.82 24.46
N GLY A 94 -7.53 3.12 24.94
CA GLY A 94 -7.73 3.78 26.23
C GLY A 94 -7.40 2.86 27.41
N SER A 95 -7.39 3.42 28.62
CA SER A 95 -7.13 2.66 29.86
C SER A 95 -8.15 1.55 30.13
N ASN A 96 -9.37 1.69 29.59
CA ASN A 96 -10.43 0.68 29.63
C ASN A 96 -10.32 -0.37 28.52
N GLY A 97 -9.25 -0.33 27.71
CA GLY A 97 -9.02 -1.23 26.59
C GLY A 97 -9.80 -0.90 25.32
N GLN A 98 -10.71 0.07 25.32
CA GLN A 98 -11.48 0.45 24.12
C GLN A 98 -10.61 1.22 23.12
N LEU A 99 -10.92 1.07 21.83
CA LEU A 99 -10.27 1.85 20.79
C LEU A 99 -10.74 3.29 20.84
N GLN A 100 -9.81 4.22 20.67
CA GLN A 100 -10.08 5.65 20.57
C GLN A 100 -9.12 6.34 19.62
N ILE A 101 -9.46 7.54 19.18
CA ILE A 101 -8.55 8.38 18.40
C ILE A 101 -7.30 8.67 19.25
N CYS A 102 -6.12 8.48 18.64
CA CYS A 102 -4.86 8.73 19.31
C CYS A 102 -4.64 10.22 19.58
N ASP A 103 -4.55 10.55 20.86
CA ASP A 103 -3.89 11.75 21.38
C ASP A 103 -2.44 11.41 21.78
N SER A 104 -1.44 11.91 21.04
CA SER A 104 -0.02 11.62 21.31
C SER A 104 0.51 12.24 22.61
N THR A 105 -0.25 13.13 23.25
CA THR A 105 0.10 13.68 24.57
C THR A 105 -0.30 12.75 25.71
N LYS A 106 -1.23 11.81 25.45
CA LYS A 106 -1.79 10.88 26.45
C LYS A 106 -1.44 9.42 26.18
N HIS A 107 -1.21 9.07 24.93
CA HIS A 107 -0.96 7.70 24.52
C HIS A 107 0.50 7.48 24.16
N SER A 108 1.06 6.38 24.67
CA SER A 108 2.41 5.91 24.34
C SER A 108 2.47 5.01 23.11
N ASN A 109 1.35 4.42 22.70
CA ASN A 109 1.25 3.51 21.55
C ASN A 109 0.13 3.96 20.61
N CYS A 110 0.51 4.50 19.46
CA CYS A 110 -0.43 4.94 18.44
C CYS A 110 -0.07 4.34 17.08
N TRP A 111 -1.08 3.95 16.32
CA TRP A 111 -0.92 3.38 14.98
C TRP A 111 -2.07 3.82 14.08
N THR A 112 -1.86 3.87 12.77
CA THR A 112 -2.93 4.15 11.80
C THR A 112 -3.50 2.85 11.24
N TYR A 113 -2.64 1.98 10.71
CA TYR A 113 -2.93 0.59 10.39
C TYR A 113 -1.78 -0.27 10.87
N ARG A 114 -2.10 -1.42 11.45
CA ARG A 114 -1.12 -2.38 11.97
C ARG A 114 -1.62 -3.79 11.71
N GLN A 115 -0.92 -4.51 10.85
CA GLN A 115 -1.17 -5.93 10.63
C GLN A 115 -0.14 -6.74 11.40
N HIS A 116 -0.63 -7.72 12.14
CA HIS A 116 0.22 -8.66 12.86
C HIS A 116 0.73 -9.72 11.89
N CYS A 117 2.05 -9.90 11.88
CA CYS A 117 2.76 -10.97 11.21
C CYS A 117 3.29 -11.93 12.28
N SER A 118 3.86 -13.07 11.89
CA SER A 118 4.25 -14.12 12.85
C SER A 118 5.20 -13.63 13.96
N ARG A 119 6.08 -12.66 13.69
CA ARG A 119 7.09 -12.17 14.66
C ARG A 119 7.20 -10.65 14.76
N SER A 120 6.46 -9.95 13.93
CA SER A 120 6.51 -8.49 13.83
C SER A 120 5.10 -7.96 13.61
N ASP A 121 4.91 -6.68 13.87
CA ASP A 121 3.77 -5.97 13.29
C ASP A 121 4.28 -5.04 12.20
N ILE A 122 3.58 -5.04 11.07
CA ILE A 122 3.82 -4.08 10.02
C ILE A 122 2.85 -2.92 10.18
N ASN A 123 3.43 -1.74 10.31
CA ASN A 123 2.72 -0.51 10.56
C ASN A 123 2.75 0.35 9.30
N LEU A 124 1.60 0.88 8.91
CA LEU A 124 1.46 1.88 7.85
C LEU A 124 0.86 3.15 8.44
N ASP A 125 1.68 4.17 8.57
CA ASP A 125 1.33 5.45 9.20
C ASP A 125 1.40 6.61 8.21
N THR A 126 0.55 7.60 8.42
CA THR A 126 0.62 8.87 7.69
C THR A 126 1.72 9.78 8.26
N ILE A 127 2.45 10.47 7.40
CA ILE A 127 3.35 11.59 7.78
C ILE A 127 2.68 12.90 7.37
N GLY A 128 2.51 13.81 8.33
CA GLY A 128 2.02 15.17 8.09
C GLY A 128 0.50 15.31 7.81
N SER A 129 -0.22 14.21 7.60
CA SER A 129 -1.69 14.19 7.52
C SER A 129 -2.32 13.46 8.72
N ALA A 130 -3.59 13.76 9.02
CA ALA A 130 -4.34 13.15 10.12
C ALA A 130 -4.81 11.71 9.81
N HIS A 131 -4.95 11.36 8.54
CA HIS A 131 -5.42 10.04 8.08
C HIS A 131 -4.99 9.79 6.63
N TYR A 132 -5.07 8.54 6.19
CA TYR A 132 -5.27 8.17 4.78
C TYR A 132 -6.59 7.40 4.66
N HIS A 133 -6.96 7.02 3.45
CA HIS A 133 -8.20 6.29 3.20
C HIS A 133 -7.93 4.78 3.05
N LEU A 134 -8.80 3.99 3.64
CA LEU A 134 -8.99 2.57 3.35
C LEU A 134 -10.28 2.46 2.53
N SER A 135 -10.15 2.73 1.23
CA SER A 135 -11.25 2.71 0.27
C SER A 135 -11.70 1.26 0.07
N MET A 136 -13.01 1.00 0.13
CA MET A 136 -13.52 -0.35 -0.16
C MET A 136 -13.42 -0.62 -1.66
N GLU A 137 -13.05 -1.84 -2.04
CA GLU A 137 -12.81 -2.20 -3.45
C GLU A 137 -14.09 -2.29 -4.29
N THR A 138 -15.20 -2.69 -3.67
CA THR A 138 -16.50 -2.86 -4.33
C THR A 138 -17.65 -2.55 -3.38
N GLY A 139 -18.80 -2.16 -3.95
CA GLY A 139 -20.09 -2.24 -3.25
C GLY A 139 -20.35 -1.21 -2.15
N ILE A 140 -19.61 -0.08 -2.11
CA ILE A 140 -20.09 1.11 -1.39
C ILE A 140 -20.95 1.93 -2.34
N GLU A 141 -22.17 2.20 -1.92
CA GLU A 141 -23.12 2.93 -2.77
C GLU A 141 -23.74 4.11 -2.03
N CYS A 142 -23.63 4.16 -0.71
CA CYS A 142 -24.36 5.12 0.09
C CYS A 142 -23.75 5.32 1.49
N TYR A 143 -24.14 6.41 2.13
CA TYR A 143 -23.84 6.69 3.52
C TYR A 143 -24.97 6.17 4.42
N THR A 144 -24.62 5.45 5.47
CA THR A 144 -25.61 4.76 6.31
C THR A 144 -26.32 5.76 7.23
N LEU A 145 -27.65 5.64 7.25
CA LEU A 145 -28.55 6.42 8.09
C LEU A 145 -29.63 5.47 8.64
N PRO A 146 -29.89 5.43 9.96
CA PRO A 146 -29.23 6.16 11.06
C PRO A 146 -27.89 5.54 11.52
N ASP A 147 -27.26 6.16 12.51
CA ASP A 147 -26.11 5.57 13.23
C ASP A 147 -26.50 4.20 13.83
N PRO A 148 -25.65 3.16 13.75
CA PRO A 148 -25.93 1.83 14.31
C PRO A 148 -26.17 1.82 15.83
N GLY A 149 -25.82 2.90 16.55
CA GLY A 149 -25.99 3.00 17.99
C GLY A 149 -24.84 2.40 18.80
N ASP A 150 -23.75 2.02 18.14
CA ASP A 150 -22.53 1.52 18.79
C ASP A 150 -21.63 2.65 19.35
N GLY A 151 -22.04 3.91 19.15
CA GLY A 151 -21.34 5.09 19.63
C GLY A 151 -20.12 5.51 18.80
N LEU A 152 -19.87 4.84 17.67
CA LEU A 152 -18.72 5.09 16.79
C LEU A 152 -19.09 5.87 15.51
N GLY A 153 -20.34 6.31 15.39
CA GLY A 153 -20.78 7.12 14.26
C GLY A 153 -21.29 6.30 13.07
N ARG A 154 -21.69 7.02 12.02
CA ARG A 154 -22.17 6.46 10.75
C ARG A 154 -21.02 5.96 9.87
N GLY A 155 -21.33 5.11 8.91
CA GLY A 155 -20.37 4.54 7.96
C GLY A 155 -20.87 4.51 6.53
N PHE A 156 -20.09 3.89 5.65
CA PHE A 156 -20.52 3.53 4.30
C PHE A 156 -21.25 2.18 4.30
N GLY A 157 -22.18 2.03 3.38
CA GLY A 157 -23.00 0.83 3.21
C GLY A 157 -23.31 0.53 1.74
N ARG A 158 -24.18 -0.46 1.53
CA ARG A 158 -24.66 -0.88 0.19
C ARG A 158 -26.14 -0.55 0.04
N LEU A 159 -26.60 -0.26 -1.17
CA LEU A 159 -28.02 -0.12 -1.46
C LEU A 159 -28.65 -1.51 -1.55
N VAL A 160 -29.53 -1.81 -0.61
CA VAL A 160 -30.39 -2.99 -0.63
C VAL A 160 -31.83 -2.49 -0.65
N GLU A 161 -32.55 -2.79 -1.72
CA GLU A 161 -33.96 -2.36 -1.90
C GLU A 161 -34.15 -0.84 -1.70
N TRP A 162 -33.26 -0.02 -2.27
CA TRP A 162 -33.24 1.45 -2.14
C TRP A 162 -32.94 1.99 -0.74
N LYS A 163 -32.58 1.13 0.21
CA LYS A 163 -32.14 1.51 1.55
C LYS A 163 -30.64 1.30 1.71
N CYS A 164 -29.97 2.29 2.28
CA CYS A 164 -28.58 2.12 2.67
C CYS A 164 -28.48 1.18 3.87
N THR A 165 -27.85 0.03 3.65
CA THR A 165 -27.70 -1.02 4.65
C THR A 165 -26.24 -1.12 5.06
N ASP A 166 -26.01 -1.17 6.38
CA ASP A 166 -24.68 -1.36 6.93
C ASP A 166 -24.04 -2.65 6.39
N VAL A 167 -22.73 -2.62 6.27
CA VAL A 167 -21.92 -3.79 5.90
C VAL A 167 -21.11 -4.24 7.10
N ASP A 168 -20.64 -5.48 7.06
CA ASP A 168 -19.57 -5.89 7.93
C ASP A 168 -18.28 -5.16 7.51
N TRP A 169 -18.00 -4.02 8.15
CA TRP A 169 -16.91 -3.14 7.76
C TRP A 169 -15.55 -3.82 7.87
N VAL A 170 -15.34 -4.68 8.86
CA VAL A 170 -14.05 -5.36 9.06
C VAL A 170 -13.83 -6.51 8.06
N LYS A 171 -14.89 -7.00 7.41
CA LYS A 171 -14.82 -8.03 6.36
C LYS A 171 -14.96 -7.50 4.95
N THR A 172 -15.12 -6.19 4.78
CA THR A 172 -15.26 -5.59 3.44
C THR A 172 -13.86 -5.30 2.88
N PRO A 173 -13.49 -5.87 1.71
CA PRO A 173 -12.16 -5.70 1.12
C PRO A 173 -11.81 -4.24 0.86
N ARG A 174 -10.53 -3.88 1.06
CA ARG A 174 -10.08 -2.49 0.94
C ARG A 174 -8.71 -2.39 0.30
N VAL A 175 -8.40 -1.17 -0.11
CA VAL A 175 -7.09 -0.72 -0.57
C VAL A 175 -6.69 0.55 0.16
N LEU A 176 -5.39 0.76 0.35
CA LEU A 176 -4.90 2.03 0.83
C LEU A 176 -4.96 3.05 -0.30
N THR A 177 -5.65 4.16 -0.05
CA THR A 177 -5.71 5.32 -0.93
C THR A 177 -5.20 6.54 -0.17
N SER A 178 -4.23 7.25 -0.74
CA SER A 178 -3.75 8.48 -0.14
C SER A 178 -4.82 9.58 -0.19
N HIS A 179 -4.73 10.57 0.69
CA HIS A 179 -5.56 11.77 0.65
C HIS A 179 -5.30 12.58 -0.63
N ASP A 180 -4.03 12.69 -1.02
CA ASP A 180 -3.59 13.24 -2.30
C ASP A 180 -2.21 12.68 -2.68
N GLN A 181 -1.65 13.08 -3.83
CA GLN A 181 -0.33 12.63 -4.26
C GLN A 181 0.83 13.14 -3.40
N SER A 182 0.60 14.20 -2.61
CA SER A 182 1.63 14.82 -1.76
C SER A 182 1.72 14.13 -0.38
N GLN A 183 0.70 13.39 0.02
CA GLN A 183 0.71 12.66 1.28
C GLN A 183 1.75 11.54 1.28
N TRP A 184 2.56 11.52 2.33
CA TRP A 184 3.46 10.42 2.64
C TRP A 184 2.79 9.36 3.51
N VAL A 185 2.92 8.10 3.11
CA VAL A 185 2.66 6.93 3.95
C VAL A 185 3.98 6.25 4.26
N LYS A 186 4.25 6.06 5.55
CA LYS A 186 5.42 5.39 6.09
C LYS A 186 5.07 3.95 6.44
N VAL A 187 5.86 3.03 5.90
CA VAL A 187 5.85 1.61 6.25
C VAL A 187 7.03 1.31 7.16
N TRP A 188 6.78 0.65 8.28
CA TRP A 188 7.83 0.24 9.22
C TRP A 188 7.42 -1.00 10.00
N ALA A 189 8.40 -1.79 10.44
CA ALA A 189 8.18 -2.98 11.25
C ALA A 189 8.43 -2.69 12.75
N SER A 190 7.65 -3.32 13.62
CA SER A 190 7.84 -3.29 15.06
C SER A 190 7.85 -4.69 15.66
N THR A 191 8.55 -4.86 16.79
CA THR A 191 8.37 -6.07 17.60
C THR A 191 6.96 -6.14 18.19
N THR A 192 6.43 -7.35 18.30
CA THR A 192 5.06 -7.61 18.77
C THR A 192 4.84 -7.26 20.24
N ASP A 193 5.90 -7.36 21.05
CA ASP A 193 5.79 -7.29 22.50
C ASP A 193 6.01 -5.86 22.99
N THR A 194 7.10 -5.25 22.50
CA THR A 194 7.52 -3.91 22.94
C THR A 194 7.08 -2.80 22.00
N ARG A 195 6.60 -3.14 20.79
CA ARG A 195 6.23 -2.19 19.72
C ARG A 195 7.38 -1.27 19.30
N LEU A 196 8.61 -1.64 19.64
CA LEU A 196 9.80 -0.90 19.24
C LEU A 196 10.12 -1.17 17.76
N PRO A 197 10.56 -0.15 17.00
CA PRO A 197 10.96 -0.30 15.60
C PRO A 197 12.05 -1.34 15.42
N MET A 198 11.99 -2.09 14.32
CA MET A 198 13.00 -3.08 13.93
C MET A 198 13.34 -2.95 12.44
N TYR A 199 14.51 -3.47 12.06
CA TYR A 199 14.91 -3.56 10.65
C TYR A 199 14.10 -4.65 9.94
N PHE A 200 13.81 -4.45 8.66
CA PHE A 200 13.09 -5.39 7.82
C PHE A 200 13.59 -5.32 6.36
N ASP A 201 13.18 -6.28 5.54
CA ASP A 201 13.34 -6.23 4.09
C ASP A 201 11.99 -5.99 3.42
N LEU A 202 11.96 -5.13 2.39
CA LEU A 202 10.79 -4.98 1.54
C LEU A 202 10.94 -5.92 0.33
N ASP A 203 9.99 -6.84 0.15
CA ASP A 203 9.99 -7.75 -0.99
C ASP A 203 9.25 -7.15 -2.18
N SER A 204 8.03 -6.65 -1.99
CA SER A 204 7.22 -6.09 -3.07
C SER A 204 6.16 -5.08 -2.62
N ILE A 205 5.69 -4.27 -3.57
CA ILE A 205 4.53 -3.39 -3.41
C ILE A 205 3.68 -3.50 -4.66
N GLN A 206 2.38 -3.74 -4.48
CA GLN A 206 1.39 -3.65 -5.53
C GLN A 206 0.86 -2.22 -5.63
N VAL A 207 1.24 -1.52 -6.70
CA VAL A 207 0.75 -0.19 -7.01
C VAL A 207 -0.43 -0.35 -7.97
N LEU A 208 -1.63 0.01 -7.51
CA LEU A 208 -2.82 -0.07 -8.34
C LEU A 208 -2.78 1.00 -9.46
N PRO A 209 -3.66 0.95 -10.46
CA PRO A 209 -3.64 1.87 -11.60
C PRO A 209 -3.72 3.36 -11.26
N ASP A 210 -3.66 4.18 -12.31
CA ASP A 210 -3.88 5.63 -12.36
C ASP A 210 -2.71 6.53 -11.92
N THR A 211 -2.10 6.29 -10.77
CA THR A 211 -1.09 7.21 -10.22
C THR A 211 0.18 6.51 -9.80
N SER A 212 1.28 6.82 -10.50
CA SER A 212 2.64 6.35 -10.17
C SER A 212 3.08 6.88 -8.81
N ILE A 213 3.93 6.12 -8.13
CA ILE A 213 4.47 6.48 -6.82
C ILE A 213 5.96 6.81 -6.91
N GLN A 214 6.48 7.48 -5.91
CA GLN A 214 7.90 7.44 -5.58
C GLN A 214 8.08 6.72 -4.26
N LEU A 215 9.22 6.05 -4.13
CA LEU A 215 9.53 5.22 -2.97
C LEU A 215 10.88 5.60 -2.41
N TRP A 216 10.91 5.91 -1.12
CA TRP A 216 12.10 6.24 -0.35
C TRP A 216 12.31 5.21 0.74
N PHE A 217 13.55 4.93 1.10
CA PHE A 217 13.85 4.01 2.18
C PHE A 217 15.15 4.38 2.87
N ARG A 218 15.23 4.05 4.16
CA ARG A 218 16.40 4.34 5.00
C ARG A 218 17.11 3.05 5.37
N LYS A 219 18.37 2.92 4.94
CA LYS A 219 19.21 1.76 5.26
C LYS A 219 19.71 1.80 6.71
N ARG A 220 20.22 0.67 7.17
CA ARG A 220 20.82 0.49 8.49
C ARG A 220 21.94 1.48 8.83
N ASP A 221 22.73 1.88 7.84
CA ASP A 221 23.79 2.88 8.00
C ASP A 221 23.28 4.33 8.12
N GLY A 222 21.95 4.53 8.07
CA GLY A 222 21.29 5.83 8.17
C GLY A 222 21.11 6.54 6.83
N THR A 223 21.67 6.02 5.74
CA THR A 223 21.57 6.64 4.41
C THR A 223 20.17 6.48 3.82
N TRP A 224 19.74 7.50 3.10
CA TRP A 224 18.47 7.52 2.36
C TRP A 224 18.68 7.20 0.89
N TRP A 225 17.77 6.41 0.35
CA TRP A 225 17.77 5.96 -1.04
C TRP A 225 16.35 6.00 -1.59
N PHE A 226 16.20 6.18 -2.90
CA PHE A 226 14.88 6.32 -3.50
C PHE A 226 14.81 5.97 -4.98
N TRP A 227 13.59 5.69 -5.42
CA TRP A 227 13.18 5.76 -6.82
C TRP A 227 12.23 6.94 -7.01
N PRO A 228 12.52 7.87 -7.94
CA PRO A 228 11.69 9.06 -8.15
C PRO A 228 10.34 8.72 -8.78
N GLU A 229 10.25 7.60 -9.50
CA GLU A 229 9.02 7.18 -10.15
C GLU A 229 9.00 5.66 -10.33
N LEU A 230 7.93 5.05 -9.85
CA LEU A 230 7.55 3.66 -10.04
C LEU A 230 6.13 3.66 -10.61
N GLN A 231 5.98 3.10 -11.81
CA GLN A 231 4.73 3.16 -12.56
C GLN A 231 3.58 2.46 -11.83
N ALA A 232 2.38 2.99 -12.03
CA ALA A 232 1.12 2.42 -11.56
C ALA A 232 0.74 1.12 -12.30
N GLY A 233 -0.24 0.39 -11.76
CA GLY A 233 -0.83 -0.79 -12.40
C GLY A 233 0.10 -2.01 -12.48
N THR A 234 1.06 -2.11 -11.56
CA THR A 234 2.03 -3.21 -11.52
C THR A 234 2.47 -3.53 -10.08
N THR A 235 3.10 -4.70 -9.92
CA THR A 235 3.76 -5.09 -8.67
C THR A 235 5.27 -4.92 -8.83
N TRP A 236 5.84 -4.03 -8.03
CA TRP A 236 7.28 -3.81 -8.00
C TRP A 236 7.93 -4.75 -7.00
N THR A 237 9.06 -5.37 -7.36
CA THR A 237 9.84 -6.27 -6.48
C THR A 237 11.15 -5.61 -6.12
N PHE A 238 11.49 -5.56 -4.83
CA PHE A 238 12.59 -4.77 -4.27
C PHE A 238 13.67 -5.60 -3.56
N ARG A 239 13.54 -6.93 -3.57
CA ARG A 239 14.33 -7.89 -2.78
C ARG A 239 15.84 -7.69 -2.85
N GLU A 240 16.37 -7.16 -3.94
CA GLU A 240 17.82 -6.96 -4.13
C GLU A 240 18.33 -5.62 -3.57
N HIS A 241 17.44 -4.67 -3.31
CA HIS A 241 17.80 -3.28 -3.03
C HIS A 241 17.34 -2.77 -1.65
N VAL A 242 16.17 -3.21 -1.18
CA VAL A 242 15.54 -2.71 0.04
C VAL A 242 15.68 -3.77 1.14
N ARG A 243 16.91 -3.88 1.67
CA ARG A 243 17.28 -4.80 2.75
C ARG A 243 17.77 -4.07 3.99
N ASP A 244 17.50 -4.64 5.16
CA ASP A 244 17.87 -4.10 6.47
C ASP A 244 17.52 -2.61 6.59
N VAL A 245 16.29 -2.28 6.21
CA VAL A 245 15.78 -0.90 6.25
C VAL A 245 15.00 -0.65 7.52
N SER A 246 15.09 0.57 8.05
CA SER A 246 14.31 0.96 9.23
C SER A 246 12.92 1.47 8.89
N GLU A 247 12.76 2.00 7.67
CA GLU A 247 11.48 2.49 7.16
C GLU A 247 11.50 2.64 5.64
N VAL A 248 10.31 2.57 5.06
CA VAL A 248 9.99 2.90 3.67
C VAL A 248 8.95 4.00 3.68
N ARG A 249 9.04 4.96 2.77
CA ARG A 249 8.06 6.05 2.59
C ARG A 249 7.58 6.08 1.16
N ILE A 250 6.27 6.21 1.00
CA ILE A 250 5.58 6.20 -0.28
C ILE A 250 4.82 7.53 -0.41
N ARG A 251 4.95 8.19 -1.57
CA ARG A 251 4.05 9.28 -2.00
C ARG A 251 3.81 9.16 -3.51
N GLY A 252 2.96 10.00 -4.08
CA GLY A 252 2.82 10.09 -5.54
C GLY A 252 4.12 10.54 -6.22
N ALA A 253 4.41 10.02 -7.42
CA ALA A 253 5.60 10.40 -8.18
C ALA A 253 5.58 11.90 -8.53
N LYS A 254 4.39 12.45 -8.75
CA LYS A 254 4.17 13.88 -9.00
C LYS A 254 3.52 14.49 -7.77
N ALA A 255 3.96 15.67 -7.35
CA ALA A 255 3.24 16.41 -6.32
C ALA A 255 1.95 16.98 -6.93
N GLY A 256 0.82 16.79 -6.26
CA GLY A 256 -0.48 17.23 -6.75
C GLY A 256 -1.57 17.03 -5.71
N ARG A 257 -2.61 17.87 -5.75
CA ARG A 257 -3.77 17.82 -4.84
C ARG A 257 -5.03 17.22 -5.45
N THR A 258 -5.01 16.92 -6.73
CA THR A 258 -6.22 16.56 -7.50
C THR A 258 -6.40 15.06 -7.70
N SER A 259 -5.49 14.24 -7.19
CA SER A 259 -5.50 12.78 -7.34
C SER A 259 -4.75 12.12 -6.20
N SER A 260 -5.02 10.84 -6.02
CA SER A 260 -4.42 9.98 -5.00
C SER A 260 -3.63 8.86 -5.65
N TYR A 261 -2.65 8.32 -4.93
CA TYR A 261 -2.06 7.03 -5.27
C TYR A 261 -2.73 5.92 -4.45
N VAL A 262 -2.71 4.71 -5.00
CA VAL A 262 -3.42 3.57 -4.41
C VAL A 262 -2.48 2.38 -4.31
N ILE A 263 -2.39 1.80 -3.11
CA ILE A 263 -1.59 0.62 -2.80
C ILE A 263 -2.53 -0.53 -2.48
N GLY A 264 -2.37 -1.64 -3.21
CA GLY A 264 -3.16 -2.85 -3.00
C GLY A 264 -2.59 -3.73 -1.89
N SER A 265 -1.28 -3.91 -1.88
CA SER A 265 -0.58 -4.74 -0.90
C SER A 265 0.90 -4.39 -0.80
N VAL A 266 1.51 -4.80 0.31
CA VAL A 266 2.95 -4.70 0.58
C VAL A 266 3.43 -6.05 1.11
N THR A 267 4.53 -6.60 0.58
CA THR A 267 5.14 -7.82 1.12
C THR A 267 6.44 -7.48 1.83
N ILE A 268 6.54 -7.85 3.11
CA ILE A 268 7.70 -7.60 3.97
C ILE A 268 8.30 -8.93 4.42
N ARG A 269 9.61 -8.95 4.68
CA ARG A 269 10.26 -10.04 5.42
C ARG A 269 10.91 -9.50 6.67
N ASP A 270 10.58 -10.11 7.79
CA ASP A 270 11.20 -9.85 9.08
C ASP A 270 12.39 -10.78 9.37
#